data_AF-A0A3D4CHA3-F1
#
_entry.id   AF-A0A3D4CHA3-F1
#
_cell.length_a   1.000
_cell.length_b   1.000
_cell.length_c   1.000
_cell.angle_alpha   90.00
_cell.angle_beta   90.00
_cell.angle_gamma   90.00
#
_symmetry.space_group_name_H-M   'P 1'
#
loop_
_entity.id
_entity.type
_entity.pdbx_description
1 polymer ?
#
loop_
_entity_poly.entity_id
_entity_poly.type
_entity_poly.pdbx_seq_one_letter_code
_entity_poly.pdbx_strand_id
1 'polypeptide(L)' 'MLNWCESGGMANQMITEGYVTVNDKVATEKRKKIRTGDIVEFNGQRVEVR' A
#
# COMPACT_ATOMS: atom_id res chain seq x y z
N MET A 1 -9.39 10.10 -6.51
CA MET A 1 -10.03 8.87 -5.97
C MET A 1 -9.19 7.70 -6.47
N LEU A 2 -8.24 7.23 -5.65
CA LEU A 2 -7.34 6.12 -6.00
C LEU A 2 -8.05 4.79 -5.68
N ASN A 3 -8.71 4.19 -6.67
CA ASN A 3 -9.35 2.88 -6.53
C ASN A 3 -8.36 1.79 -6.93
N TRP A 4 -7.42 1.49 -6.03
CA TRP A 4 -6.41 0.43 -6.21
C TRP A 4 -6.92 -0.97 -5.85
N CYS A 5 -8.02 -1.06 -5.12
CA CYS A 5 -8.64 -2.31 -4.76
C CYS A 5 -10.16 -2.17 -4.87
N GLU A 6 -10.80 -3.22 -5.35
CA GLU A 6 -12.25 -3.32 -5.53
C GLU A 6 -13.00 -3.33 -4.18
N SER A 7 -12.30 -3.68 -3.10
CA SER A 7 -12.82 -3.64 -1.74
C SER A 7 -11.71 -3.48 -0.71
N GLY A 8 -11.98 -2.77 0.39
CA GLY A 8 -11.00 -2.55 1.47
C GLY A 8 -10.50 -3.85 2.14
N GLY A 9 -11.26 -4.95 2.03
CA GLY A 9 -10.84 -6.27 2.47
C GLY A 9 -9.67 -6.83 1.65
N MET A 10 -9.67 -6.61 0.34
CA MET A 10 -8.61 -7.06 -0.56
C MET A 10 -7.32 -6.27 -0.32
N ALA A 11 -7.43 -4.96 -0.09
CA ALA A 11 -6.29 -4.13 0.30
C ALA A 11 -5.62 -4.65 1.58
N ASN A 12 -6.41 -5.00 2.60
CA ASN A 12 -5.88 -5.54 3.86
C ASN A 12 -5.19 -6.89 3.68
N GLN A 13 -5.71 -7.76 2.82
CA GLN A 13 -5.09 -9.06 2.57
C GLN A 13 -3.75 -8.90 1.88
N MET A 14 -3.66 -8.04 0.86
CA MET A 14 -2.41 -7.79 0.12
C MET A 14 -1.34 -7.10 0.97
N ILE A 15 -1.73 -6.23 1.91
CA ILE A 15 -0.85 -5.68 2.94
C ILE A 15 -0.34 -6.81 3.87
N THR A 16 -1.24 -7.68 4.34
CA THR A 16 -0.88 -8.77 5.27
C THR A 16 0.04 -9.81 4.63
N GLU A 17 -0.20 -10.11 3.36
CA GLU A 17 0.61 -11.04 2.57
C GLU A 17 1.98 -10.45 2.18
N GLY A 18 2.23 -9.16 2.44
CA GLY A 18 3.51 -8.51 2.16
C GLY A 18 3.70 -8.12 0.69
N TYR A 19 2.62 -8.04 -0.09
CA TYR A 19 2.67 -7.58 -1.49
C TYR A 19 2.77 -6.06 -1.63
N VAL A 20 2.65 -5.32 -0.52
CA VAL A 20 2.74 -3.85 -0.49
C VAL A 20 4.04 -3.44 0.20
N THR A 21 4.85 -2.64 -0.47
CA THR A 21 6.03 -1.98 0.07
C THR A 21 5.78 -0.49 0.14
N VAL A 22 6.27 0.16 1.20
CA VAL A 22 6.19 1.61 1.38
C VAL A 22 7.60 2.10 1.65
N ASN A 23 8.11 2.98 0.79
CA ASN A 23 9.49 3.48 0.85
C ASN A 23 10.50 2.32 0.95
N ASP A 24 10.41 1.36 0.02
CA ASP A 24 11.27 0.17 -0.08
C ASP A 24 11.20 -0.76 1.15
N LYS A 25 10.22 -0.58 2.04
CA LYS A 25 9.99 -1.44 3.21
C LYS A 25 8.67 -2.16 3.09
N VAL A 26 8.67 -3.49 3.23
CA VAL A 26 7.44 -4.28 3.23
C VAL A 26 6.51 -3.76 4.33
N ALA A 27 5.35 -3.27 3.92
CA ALA A 27 4.33 -2.77 4.82
C ALA A 27 3.38 -3.92 5.14
N THR A 28 3.74 -4.74 6.14
CA THR A 28 2.85 -5.76 6.70
C THR A 28 1.92 -5.20 7.78
N GLU A 29 2.12 -3.94 8.18
CA GLU A 29 1.36 -3.28 9.23
C GLU A 29 0.02 -2.73 8.70
N LYS A 30 -1.08 -3.38 9.09
CA LYS A 30 -2.48 -3.01 8.78
C LYS A 30 -2.89 -1.57 9.16
N ARG A 31 -2.06 -0.83 9.91
CA ARG A 31 -2.37 0.54 10.40
C ARG A 31 -1.21 1.52 10.22
N LYS A 32 -0.29 1.26 9.30
CA LYS A 32 0.78 2.23 9.04
C LYS A 32 0.17 3.49 8.43
N LYS A 33 0.29 4.62 9.12
CA LYS A 33 -0.15 5.91 8.59
C LYS A 33 0.81 6.34 7.49
N ILE A 34 0.35 6.25 6.24
CA ILE A 34 1.04 6.80 5.08
C ILE A 34 0.93 8.33 5.16
N ARG A 35 2.04 9.04 4.96
CA ARG A 35 2.07 10.50 4.92
C ARG A 35 2.28 10.98 3.49
N THR A 36 1.93 12.23 3.23
CA THR A 36 2.27 12.90 1.97
C THR A 36 3.79 12.86 1.77
N GLY A 37 4.23 12.36 0.61
CA GLY A 37 5.62 12.06 0.28
C GLY A 37 6.00 10.58 0.41
N ASP A 38 5.14 9.73 0.97
CA ASP A 38 5.37 8.28 0.97
C ASP A 38 5.12 7.68 -0.41
N ILE A 39 5.98 6.74 -0.78
CA ILE A 39 5.90 5.97 -2.01
C ILE A 39 5.41 4.58 -1.68
N VAL A 40 4.23 4.23 -2.17
CA VAL A 40 3.64 2.90 -2.02
C VAL A 40 3.85 2.14 -3.32
N GLU A 41 4.41 0.96 -3.24
CA GLU A 41 4.62 0.06 -4.36
C GLU A 41 3.89 -1.26 -4.10
N PHE A 42 3.11 -1.69 -5.08
CA PHE A 42 2.25 -2.86 -4.98
C PHE A 42 2.21 -3.56 -6.35
N ASN A 43 2.62 -4.83 -6.40
CA ASN A 43 2.53 -5.66 -7.61
C ASN A 43 3.11 -4.98 -8.89
N GLY A 44 4.23 -4.26 -8.73
CA GLY A 44 4.86 -3.50 -9.82
C GLY A 44 4.22 -2.13 -10.13
N GLN A 45 3.14 -1.76 -9.45
CA GLN A 45 2.53 -0.43 -9.50
C GLN A 45 3.06 0.45 -8.37
N ARG A 46 3.68 1.57 -8.71
CA ARG A 46 4.20 2.55 -7.76
C ARG A 46 3.33 3.80 -7.76
N VAL A 47 2.87 4.23 -6.59
CA VAL A 47 2.19 5.52 -6.38
C VAL A 47 2.91 6.32 -5.32
N GLU A 48 3.10 7.59 -5.63
CA GLU A 48 3.51 8.59 -4.67
C GLU A 48 2.26 9.25 -4.07
N VAL A 49 2.16 9.25 -2.74
CA VAL A 49 1.11 9.96 -2.01
C VAL A 49 1.44 11.45 -2.01
N ARG A 50 0.60 12.27 -2.66
CA ARG A 50 0.74 13.74 -2.76
C ARG A 50 -0.43 14.42 -2.06
#